data_AF-A0A516NFU3-F1
#
_entry.id   AF-A0A516NFU3-F1
#
_cell.length_a   1.000
_cell.length_b   1.000
_cell.length_c   1.000
_cell.angle_alpha   90.00
_cell.angle_beta   90.00
_cell.angle_gamma   90.00
#
_symmetry.space_group_name_H-M   'P 1'
#
loop_
_entity.id
_entity.type
_entity.pdbx_description
1 polymer ?
#
loop_
_entity_poly.entity_id
_entity_poly.type
_entity_poly.pdbx_seq_one_letter_code
_entity_poly.pdbx_strand_id
1 'polypeptide(L)' 'MTGELRTKIDSLWDAFWSGGISNPLEVIEQITYLMFLRRLDDVQTAKERKATRTGRPIDRPIYTDETDALRWSS' A
#
# COMPACT_ATOMS: atom_id res chain seq x y z
N MET A 1 22.53 -9.71 9.52
CA MET A 1 21.56 -8.67 9.06
C MET A 1 20.44 -9.24 8.17
N THR A 2 20.45 -10.53 7.80
CA THR A 2 19.39 -11.20 7.00
C THR A 2 18.25 -11.83 7.82
N GLY A 3 18.40 -11.91 9.15
CA GLY A 3 17.43 -12.56 10.04
C GLY A 3 16.13 -11.79 10.20
N GLU A 4 16.19 -10.49 10.46
CA GLU A 4 14.99 -9.68 10.73
C GLU A 4 14.01 -9.62 9.55
N LEU A 5 14.52 -9.55 8.32
CA LEU A 5 13.69 -9.55 7.12
C LEU A 5 12.98 -10.90 6.94
N ARG A 6 13.70 -12.01 7.16
CA ARG A 6 13.12 -13.35 7.10
C ARG A 6 12.05 -13.54 8.17
N THR A 7 12.32 -13.12 9.41
CA THR A 7 11.33 -13.19 10.50
C THR A 7 10.04 -12.41 10.16
N LYS A 8 10.16 -11.22 9.54
CA LYS A 8 8.98 -10.46 9.09
C LYS A 8 8.18 -11.17 7.99
N ILE A 9 8.87 -11.83 7.06
CA ILE A 9 8.23 -12.61 6.00
C ILE A 9 7.49 -13.81 6.62
N ASP A 10 8.12 -14.53 7.54
CA ASP A 10 7.52 -15.68 8.22
C ASP A 10 6.28 -15.27 9.02
N SER A 11 6.34 -14.15 9.75
CA SER A 11 5.17 -13.63 10.48
C SER A 11 4.01 -13.23 9.57
N LEU A 12 4.29 -12.72 8.35
CA LEU A 12 3.24 -12.46 7.36
C LEU A 12 2.58 -13.75 6.90
N TRP A 13 3.38 -14.78 6.61
CA TRP A 13 2.86 -16.11 6.23
C TRP A 13 1.98 -16.72 7.32
N ASP A 14 2.39 -16.64 8.59
CA ASP A 14 1.60 -17.13 9.73
C ASP A 14 0.25 -16.40 9.85
N ALA A 15 0.23 -15.08 9.62
CA ALA A 15 -0.99 -14.29 9.65
C ALA A 15 -1.98 -14.73 8.55
N PHE A 16 -1.51 -14.93 7.31
CA PHE A 16 -2.37 -15.41 6.22
C PHE A 16 -2.91 -16.82 6.47
N TRP A 17 -2.09 -17.71 7.03
CA TRP A 17 -2.50 -19.07 7.38
C TRP A 17 -3.57 -19.06 8.48
N SER A 18 -3.41 -18.23 9.52
CA SER A 18 -4.39 -18.07 10.60
C SER A 18 -5.72 -17.44 10.15
N GLY A 19 -5.71 -16.68 9.05
CA GLY A 19 -6.88 -16.05 8.44
C GLY A 19 -7.71 -16.97 7.53
N GLY A 20 -7.30 -18.23 7.33
CA GLY A 20 -8.01 -19.19 6.49
C GLY A 20 -7.71 -19.10 4.99
N ILE A 21 -6.69 -18.32 4.60
CA ILE A 21 -6.21 -18.24 3.21
C ILE A 21 -5.12 -19.29 3.03
N SER A 22 -5.51 -20.48 2.58
CA SER A 22 -4.61 -21.64 2.51
C SER A 22 -3.85 -21.75 1.19
N ASN A 23 -4.30 -21.04 0.15
CA ASN A 23 -3.71 -21.14 -1.19
C ASN A 23 -2.55 -20.13 -1.34
N PRO A 24 -1.29 -20.57 -1.52
CA PRO A 24 -0.15 -19.66 -1.64
C PRO A 24 -0.25 -18.66 -2.79
N LEU A 25 -0.92 -19.03 -3.90
CA LEU A 25 -1.09 -18.13 -5.04
C LEU A 25 -2.00 -16.94 -4.69
N GLU A 26 -3.08 -17.21 -3.95
CA GLU A 26 -4.01 -16.18 -3.47
C GLU A 26 -3.31 -15.23 -2.49
N VAL A 27 -2.46 -15.75 -1.60
CA VAL A 27 -1.65 -14.93 -0.69
C VAL A 27 -0.73 -13.98 -1.46
N ILE A 28 -0.04 -14.48 -2.49
CA ILE A 28 0.84 -13.65 -3.33
C ILE A 28 0.02 -12.54 -4.01
N GLU A 29 -1.18 -12.86 -4.50
CA GLU A 29 -2.07 -11.89 -5.11
C GLU A 29 -2.52 -10.80 -4.12
N GLN A 30 -2.97 -11.18 -2.92
CA GLN A 30 -3.38 -10.22 -1.89
C GLN A 30 -2.23 -9.31 -1.44
N ILE A 31 -1.03 -9.87 -1.22
CA ILE A 31 0.17 -9.08 -0.92
C ILE A 31 0.45 -8.09 -2.07
N THR A 32 0.33 -8.55 -3.31
CA THR A 32 0.54 -7.71 -4.49
C THR A 32 -0.45 -6.55 -4.51
N TYR A 33 -1.75 -6.79 -4.26
CA TYR A 33 -2.74 -5.72 -4.16
C TYR A 33 -2.40 -4.70 -3.07
N LEU A 34 -2.03 -5.16 -1.88
CA LEU A 34 -1.62 -4.26 -0.79
C LEU A 34 -0.40 -3.41 -1.17
N MET A 35 0.60 -4.00 -1.83
CA MET A 35 1.76 -3.26 -2.32
C MET A 35 1.39 -2.22 -3.39
N PHE A 36 0.47 -2.56 -4.29
CA PHE A 36 -0.04 -1.61 -5.29
C PHE A 36 -0.79 -0.45 -4.64
N LEU A 37 -1.69 -0.72 -3.69
CA LEU A 37 -2.44 0.31 -2.96
C LEU A 37 -1.49 1.25 -2.22
N ARG A 38 -0.50 0.69 -1.51
CA ARG A 38 0.53 1.51 -0.85
C ARG A 38 1.30 2.38 -1.83
N ARG A 39 1.68 1.82 -2.99
CA ARG A 39 2.42 2.56 -4.01
C ARG A 39 1.60 3.70 -4.61
N LEU A 40 0.31 3.50 -4.83
CA LEU A 40 -0.59 4.55 -5.31
C LEU A 40 -0.66 5.71 -4.32
N ASP A 41 -0.78 5.40 -3.03
CA ASP A 41 -0.81 6.40 -1.96
C ASP A 41 0.51 7.18 -1.82
N ASP A 42 1.66 6.50 -1.94
CA ASP A 42 2.97 7.16 -1.95
C ASP A 42 3.10 8.15 -3.12
N VAL A 43 2.57 7.80 -4.30
CA VAL A 43 2.57 8.68 -5.48
C VAL A 43 1.63 9.87 -5.27
N GLN A 44 0.44 9.66 -4.71
CA GLN A 44 -0.48 10.74 -4.37
C GLN A 44 0.18 11.72 -3.38
N THR A 45 0.80 11.21 -2.32
CA THR A 45 1.53 11.99 -1.31
C THR A 45 2.65 12.82 -1.95
N ALA A 46 3.38 12.26 -2.92
CA ALA A 46 4.42 12.99 -3.64
C ALA A 46 3.83 14.15 -4.48
N LYS A 47 2.66 13.94 -5.10
CA LYS A 47 1.95 14.98 -5.86
C LYS A 47 1.43 16.09 -4.93
N GLU A 48 0.89 15.74 -3.76
CA GLU A 48 0.46 16.69 -2.73
C GLU A 48 1.61 17.58 -2.27
N ARG A 49 2.75 16.98 -1.91
CA ARG A 49 3.96 17.74 -1.53
C ARG A 49 4.41 18.70 -2.63
N LYS A 50 4.31 18.28 -3.89
CA LYS A 50 4.61 19.14 -5.04
C LYS A 50 3.62 20.31 -5.13
N ALA A 51 2.33 20.05 -5.02
CA ALA A 51 1.26 21.05 -5.03
C ALA A 51 1.41 22.08 -3.91
N THR A 52 1.66 21.63 -2.66
CA THR A 52 1.93 22.50 -1.51
C THR A 52 3.13 23.42 -1.77
N ARG A 53 4.21 22.92 -2.38
CA ARG A 53 5.40 23.71 -2.66
C ARG A 53 5.20 24.72 -3.80
N THR A 54 4.40 24.41 -4.81
CA THR A 54 4.17 25.29 -5.97
C THR A 54 2.97 26.21 -5.80
N GLY A 55 2.13 25.99 -4.79
CA GLY A 55 0.86 26.68 -4.61
C GLY A 55 -0.16 26.42 -5.71
N ARG A 56 0.02 25.34 -6.49
CA ARG A 56 -0.88 24.94 -7.58
C ARG A 56 -1.71 23.73 -7.15
N PRO A 57 -2.91 23.52 -7.74
CA PRO A 57 -3.67 22.29 -7.53
C PRO A 57 -2.88 21.04 -7.89
N ILE A 58 -3.27 19.90 -7.31
CA ILE A 58 -2.69 18.60 -7.61
C ILE A 58 -2.95 18.26 -9.08
N ASP A 59 -1.88 18.04 -9.84
CA ASP A 59 -1.99 17.64 -11.24
C ASP A 59 -2.40 16.17 -11.35
N ARG A 60 -3.57 15.92 -11.96
CA ARG A 60 -4.17 14.59 -12.18
C ARG A 60 -4.10 13.73 -10.91
N PRO A 61 -4.86 14.06 -9.85
CA PRO A 61 -4.81 13.30 -8.60
C PRO A 61 -5.20 11.83 -8.84
N ILE A 62 -4.60 10.93 -8.06
CA ILE A 62 -4.93 9.49 -8.11
C ILE A 62 -6.26 9.25 -7.40
N TYR A 63 -6.44 9.90 -6.25
CA TYR A 63 -7.65 9.86 -5.45
C TYR A 63 -8.40 11.18 -5.61
N THR A 64 -9.70 11.09 -5.84
CA THR A 64 -10.63 12.22 -5.78
C THR A 64 -11.07 12.47 -4.35
N ASP A 65 -11.74 13.59 -4.09
CA ASP A 65 -12.27 13.91 -2.76
C ASP A 65 -13.23 12.82 -2.25
N GLU A 66 -13.99 12.18 -3.14
CA GLU A 66 -14.91 11.07 -2.78
C GLU A 66 -14.19 9.76 -2.45
N THR A 67 -12.95 9.59 -2.92
CA THR A 67 -12.16 8.36 -2.77
C THR A 67 -10.97 8.53 -1.83
N ASP A 68 -10.81 9.69 -1.20
CA ASP A 68 -9.71 9.96 -0.26
C ASP A 68 -9.77 9.05 0.98
N ALA A 69 -10.97 8.64 1.40
CA ALA A 69 -11.17 7.66 2.48
C ALA A 69 -10.73 6.23 2.13
N LEU A 70 -10.40 5.95 0.86
CA LEU A 70 -9.92 4.65 0.38
C LEU A 70 -8.38 4.58 0.32
N ARG A 71 -7.68 5.61 0.80
CA ARG A 71 -6.22 5.63 0.75
C ARG A 71 -5.64 4.69 1.79
N TRP A 72 -4.42 4.23 1.50
CA TRP A 72 -3.66 3.41 2.43
C TRP A 72 -3.38 4.16 3.74
N SER A 73 -3.15 5.46 3.67
CA SER A 73 -2.83 6.31 4.82
C SER A 73 -4.04 6.95 5.51
N SER A 74 -5.27 6.59 5.13
CA SER A 74 -6.51 7.11 5.73
C SER A 74 -6.65 6.74 7.20
#